data_AF-A0A0F8W9I2-F1
#
_entry.id   AF-A0A0F8W9I2-F1
#
_cell.length_a   1.000
_cell.length_b   1.000
_cell.length_c   1.000
_cell.angle_alpha   90.00
_cell.angle_beta   90.00
_cell.angle_gamma   90.00
#
_symmetry.space_group_name_H-M   'P 1'
#
loop_
_entity.id
_entity.type
_entity.pdbx_description
1 polymer ?
#
loop_
_entity_poly.entity_id
_entity_poly.type
_entity_poly.pdbx_seq_one_letter_code
_entity_poly.pdbx_strand_id
1 'polypeptide(L)' 'MRYDELDEIIYMIDYGLSLDELDIDKVKKVKNLIKLAEHKNKMPPLYEIFKA' A
#
# COMPACT_ATOMS: atom_id res chain seq x y z
N MET A 1 9.16 -6.00 -12.63
CA MET A 1 7.76 -5.65 -12.37
C MET A 1 7.49 -4.38 -13.12
N ARG A 2 6.62 -4.46 -14.11
CA ARG A 2 6.16 -3.30 -14.86
C ARG A 2 4.96 -2.67 -14.15
N TYR A 3 4.54 -1.49 -14.59
CA TYR A 3 3.42 -0.77 -13.97
C TYR A 3 2.09 -1.49 -14.16
N ASP A 4 1.85 -2.13 -15.30
CA ASP A 4 0.66 -2.95 -15.55
C ASP A 4 0.47 -4.06 -14.50
N GLU A 5 1.53 -4.83 -14.23
CA GLU A 5 1.49 -5.89 -13.20
C GLU A 5 1.33 -5.33 -11.78
N LEU A 6 1.94 -4.17 -11.50
CA LEU A 6 1.85 -3.52 -10.20
C LEU A 6 0.43 -3.01 -9.94
N ASP A 7 -0.15 -2.32 -10.93
CA ASP A 7 -1.48 -1.72 -10.82
C ASP A 7 -2.56 -2.80 -10.67
N GLU A 8 -2.42 -3.93 -11.36
CA GLU A 8 -3.29 -5.09 -11.18
C GLU A 8 -3.23 -5.63 -9.74
N ILE A 9 -2.03 -5.84 -9.19
CA ILE A 9 -1.88 -6.30 -7.80
C ILE A 9 -2.51 -5.30 -6.82
N ILE A 10 -2.28 -4.00 -7.01
CA ILE A 10 -2.85 -2.95 -6.14
C ILE A 10 -4.37 -2.96 -6.23
N TYR A 11 -4.93 -2.99 -7.45
CA TYR A 11 -6.37 -3.07 -7.67
C TYR A 11 -6.98 -4.28 -6.94
N MET A 12 -6.40 -5.47 -7.11
CA MET A 12 -6.91 -6.67 -6.46
C MET A 12 -6.84 -6.59 -4.93
N ILE A 13 -5.80 -5.98 -4.37
CA ILE A 13 -5.68 -5.74 -2.92
C ILE A 13 -6.77 -4.77 -2.43
N ASP A 14 -6.97 -3.65 -3.12
CA ASP A 14 -7.92 -2.60 -2.71
C ASP A 14 -9.38 -3.08 -2.74
N TYR A 15 -9.71 -3.95 -3.70
CA TYR A 15 -11.05 -4.55 -3.85
C TYR A 15 -11.20 -5.92 -3.18
N GLY A 16 -10.19 -6.42 -2.47
CA GLY A 16 -10.25 -7.69 -1.74
C GLY A 16 -10.41 -8.94 -2.63
N LEU A 17 -9.87 -8.90 -3.85
CA LEU A 17 -9.90 -10.00 -4.81
C LEU A 17 -8.83 -11.07 -4.48
N SER A 18 -9.04 -12.31 -4.94
CA SER A 18 -8.06 -13.39 -4.75
C SER A 18 -6.79 -13.13 -5.57
N LEU A 19 -5.62 -13.31 -4.96
CA LEU A 19 -4.29 -13.13 -5.59
C LEU A 19 -3.63 -14.47 -5.95
N ASP A 20 -4.37 -15.58 -5.89
CA ASP A 20 -3.82 -16.95 -5.94
C ASP A 20 -3.15 -17.28 -7.29
N GLU A 21 -3.57 -16.63 -8.38
CA GLU A 21 -3.03 -16.82 -9.73
C GLU A 21 -1.78 -15.96 -10.01
N LEU A 22 -1.41 -15.06 -9.10
CA LEU A 22 -0.29 -14.15 -9.27
C LEU A 22 1.00 -14.69 -8.64
N ASP A 23 2.14 -14.22 -9.17
CA ASP A 23 3.46 -14.52 -8.62
C ASP A 23 3.57 -14.07 -7.15
N ILE A 24 3.75 -15.05 -6.27
CA ILE A 24 3.76 -14.86 -4.81
C ILE A 24 4.87 -13.91 -4.34
N ASP A 25 6.02 -13.87 -5.02
CA ASP A 25 7.14 -13.01 -4.62
C ASP A 25 6.86 -11.57 -5.00
N LYS A 26 6.22 -11.33 -6.14
CA LYS A 26 5.73 -10.00 -6.52
C LYS A 26 4.65 -9.51 -5.56
N VAL A 27 3.67 -10.35 -5.25
CA VAL A 27 2.60 -10.02 -4.29
C VAL A 27 3.17 -9.66 -2.92
N LYS A 28 4.10 -10.46 -2.39
CA LYS A 28 4.77 -10.17 -1.11
C LYS A 28 5.52 -8.84 -1.16
N LYS A 29 6.23 -8.57 -2.26
CA LYS A 29 6.95 -7.31 -2.46
C LYS A 29 6.00 -6.12 -2.43
N VAL A 30 4.89 -6.17 -3.15
CA VAL A 30 3.89 -5.08 -3.18
C VAL A 30 3.25 -4.88 -1.80
N LYS A 31 2.81 -5.96 -1.14
CA LYS A 31 2.25 -5.87 0.23
C LYS A 31 3.21 -5.23 1.22
N ASN A 32 4.50 -5.58 1.15
CA ASN A 32 5.53 -4.97 2.00
C ASN A 32 5.69 -3.47 1.71
N LEU A 33 5.69 -3.07 0.43
CA LEU A 33 5.79 -1.66 0.04
C LEU A 33 4.60 -0.83 0.51
N ILE A 34 3.38 -1.36 0.39
CA ILE A 34 2.15 -0.72 0.89
C ILE A 34 2.27 -0.50 2.41
N LYS A 35 2.67 -1.53 3.16
CA LYS A 35 2.85 -1.44 4.61
C LYS A 35 3.89 -0.39 5.01
N LEU A 36 5.01 -0.33 4.31
CA LEU A 36 6.05 0.68 4.57
C LEU A 36 5.57 2.10 4.23
N ALA A 37 4.70 2.26 3.24
CA ALA A 37 4.16 3.54 2.81
C ALA A 37 2.92 3.99 3.58
N GLU A 38 2.35 3.15 4.46
CA GLU A 38 1.09 3.43 5.17
C GLU A 38 1.10 4.76 5.95
N HIS A 39 2.26 5.17 6.47
CA HIS A 39 2.43 6.45 7.17
C HIS A 39 2.19 7.66 6.27
N LYS A 40 2.40 7.53 4.95
CA LYS A 40 2.20 8.62 3.97
C LYS A 40 0.73 8.90 3.69
N ASN A 41 -0.15 7.95 4.00
CA ASN A 41 -1.60 8.11 3.86
C ASN A 41 -2.23 8.80 5.08
N LYS A 42 -1.44 9.04 6.14
CA LYS A 42 -1.90 9.69 7.37
C LYS A 42 -1.47 11.15 7.34
N MET A 43 -2.25 12.02 7.97
CA MET A 43 -1.80 13.41 8.17
C MET A 43 -0.47 13.40 8.93
N PRO A 44 0.51 14.23 8.53
CA PRO A 44 1.76 14.34 9.28
C PRO A 44 1.43 14.79 10.72
N PRO A 45 2.25 14.39 11.71
CA PRO A 45 2.04 14.79 13.10
C PRO A 45 2.05 16.32 13.21
N LEU A 46 0.98 16.86 13.77
CA LEU A 46 0.85 18.28 14.06
C LEU A 46 1.16 18.49 15.54
N TYR A 47 1.90 19.56 15.85
CA TYR A 47 2.09 19.99 17.23
C TYR A 47 0.94 20.91 17.61
N GLU A 48 0.23 20.59 18.69
CA GLU A 48 -0.76 21.51 19.25
C GLU A 48 -0.02 22.61 20.00
N ILE A 49 -0.10 23.84 19.49
CA ILE A 49 0.29 25.01 20.27
C ILE A 49 -0.85 25.24 21.26
N PHE A 50 -0.62 24.96 22.55
CA PHE A 50 -1.53 25.39 23.60
C PHE A 50 -1.72 26.91 23.48
N LYS A 51 -2.88 27.34 23.00
CA LYS A 51 -3.29 28.74 23.09
C LYS A 51 -3.65 29.01 24.55
N ALA A 52 -2.99 30.02 25.11
CA ALA A 52 -3.21 30.55 26.45
C ALA A 52 -4.66 30.99 26.68
#